data_AF-A0A2W5F7Q8-F1
#
_entry.id   AF-A0A2W5F7Q8-F1
#
_cell.length_a   1.000
_cell.length_b   1.000
_cell.length_c   1.000
_cell.angle_alpha   90.00
_cell.angle_beta   90.00
_cell.angle_gamma   90.00
#
_symmetry.space_group_name_H-M   'P 1'
#
loop_
_entity.id
_entity.type
_entity.pdbx_description
1 polymer ?
#
loop_
_entity_poly.entity_id
_entity_poly.type
_entity_poly.pdbx_seq_one_letter_code
_entity_poly.pdbx_strand_id
1 'polypeptide(L)'
;MQLFNLNVINMVHSVLIQYSEKDFKELLKEVVKSAVLEAVQRVIEQQINSPPKVSPLLNRKQVCELLNITLPTLYKLESDGILKPIILGGSYRYSQKKIEDIINK
;
A
#
# COMPACT_ATOMS: atom_id res chain seq x y z
N MET A 1 -67.22 -13.64 -11.23
CA MET A 1 -66.03 -14.33 -11.80
C MET A 1 -64.82 -13.41 -12.09
N GLN A 2 -64.79 -12.13 -11.67
CA GLN A 2 -63.62 -11.24 -11.92
C GLN A 2 -62.80 -10.89 -10.66
N LEU A 3 -63.35 -11.06 -9.45
CA LEU A 3 -62.69 -10.64 -8.20
C LEU A 3 -61.60 -11.60 -7.70
N PHE A 4 -61.65 -12.88 -8.07
CA PHE A 4 -60.65 -13.87 -7.67
C PHE A 4 -59.28 -13.63 -8.33
N ASN A 5 -59.26 -13.06 -9.53
CA ASN A 5 -58.03 -12.90 -10.31
C ASN A 5 -57.20 -11.70 -9.81
N LEU A 6 -57.85 -10.63 -9.34
CA LEU A 6 -57.16 -9.46 -8.78
C LEU A 6 -56.43 -9.78 -7.47
N ASN A 7 -57.01 -10.63 -6.63
CA ASN A 7 -56.41 -11.03 -5.35
C ASN A 7 -55.16 -11.89 -5.53
N VAL A 8 -55.16 -12.78 -6.53
CA VAL A 8 -54.00 -13.61 -6.86
C VAL A 8 -52.87 -12.76 -7.44
N ILE A 9 -53.19 -11.78 -8.29
CA ILE A 9 -52.19 -10.85 -8.85
C ILE A 9 -51.55 -9.99 -7.75
N ASN A 10 -52.32 -9.47 -6.79
CA ASN A 10 -51.79 -8.70 -5.66
C ASN A 10 -50.95 -9.56 -4.71
N MET A 11 -51.35 -10.81 -4.47
CA MET A 11 -50.60 -11.76 -3.66
C MET A 11 -49.25 -12.11 -4.32
N VAL A 12 -49.22 -12.34 -5.63
CA VAL A 12 -47.98 -12.59 -6.38
C VAL A 12 -47.12 -11.32 -6.48
N HIS A 13 -47.72 -10.12 -6.53
CA HIS A 13 -46.96 -8.87 -6.45
C HIS A 13 -46.29 -8.66 -5.10
N SER A 14 -46.87 -9.15 -4.00
CA SER A 14 -46.22 -9.09 -2.68
C SER A 14 -45.09 -10.10 -2.50
N VAL A 15 -45.04 -11.14 -3.35
CA VAL A 15 -43.89 -12.07 -3.47
C VAL A 15 -42.76 -11.44 -4.28
N LEU A 16 -43.00 -10.30 -4.97
CA LEU A 16 -41.95 -9.48 -5.57
C LEU A 16 -41.23 -8.69 -4.47
N ILE A 17 -40.24 -9.35 -3.85
CA ILE A 17 -38.96 -8.77 -3.45
C ILE A 17 -39.07 -7.39 -2.77
N GLN A 18 -39.53 -7.38 -1.52
CA GLN A 18 -39.20 -6.28 -0.61
C GLN A 18 -37.91 -6.68 0.12
N TYR A 19 -36.76 -6.37 -0.48
CA TYR A 19 -35.51 -6.36 0.29
C TYR A 19 -35.64 -5.25 1.33
N SER A 20 -35.46 -5.60 2.61
CA SER A 20 -35.42 -4.57 3.64
C SER A 20 -34.20 -3.68 3.43
N GLU A 21 -34.26 -2.44 3.91
CA GLU A 21 -33.10 -1.54 3.90
C GLU A 21 -31.87 -2.18 4.59
N LYS A 22 -32.12 -3.07 5.55
CA LYS A 22 -31.09 -3.84 6.24
C LYS A 22 -30.42 -4.84 5.31
N ASP A 23 -31.19 -5.59 4.52
CA ASP A 23 -30.65 -6.58 3.58
C ASP A 23 -29.82 -5.90 2.48
N PHE A 24 -30.26 -4.73 2.02
CA PHE A 24 -29.50 -3.92 1.07
C PHE A 24 -28.18 -3.41 1.67
N LYS A 25 -28.21 -2.94 2.92
CA LYS A 25 -26.99 -2.53 3.65
C LYS A 25 -26.03 -3.69 3.86
N GLU A 26 -26.52 -4.88 4.16
CA GLU A 26 -25.69 -6.08 4.31
C GLU A 26 -25.07 -6.51 2.98
N LEU A 27 -25.84 -6.52 1.90
CA LEU A 27 -25.33 -6.79 0.55
C LEU A 27 -24.23 -5.80 0.15
N LEU A 28 -24.45 -4.50 0.36
CA LEU A 28 -23.44 -3.48 0.07
C LEU A 28 -22.16 -3.68 0.88
N LYS A 29 -22.26 -4.03 2.16
CA LYS A 29 -21.09 -4.32 2.99
C LYS A 29 -20.28 -5.49 2.44
N GLU A 30 -20.94 -6.57 2.05
CA GLU A 30 -20.27 -7.74 1.48
C GLU A 30 -19.59 -7.41 0.14
N VAL A 31 -20.27 -6.67 -0.75
CA VAL A 31 -19.70 -6.24 -2.04
C VAL A 31 -18.49 -5.32 -1.84
N VAL A 32 -18.57 -4.35 -0.93
CA VAL A 32 -17.44 -3.44 -0.66
C VAL A 32 -16.29 -4.23 -0.03
N LYS A 33 -16.57 -5.11 0.92
CA LYS A 33 -15.55 -5.93 1.58
C LYS A 33 -14.83 -6.83 0.58
N SER A 34 -15.55 -7.48 -0.34
CA SER A 34 -14.94 -8.34 -1.36
C SER A 34 -14.10 -7.52 -2.34
N ALA A 35 -14.60 -6.39 -2.82
CA ALA A 35 -13.87 -5.50 -3.72
C ALA A 35 -12.59 -4.94 -3.07
N VAL A 36 -12.65 -4.55 -1.79
CA VAL A 36 -11.48 -4.07 -1.04
C VAL A 36 -10.46 -5.19 -0.84
N LEU A 37 -10.90 -6.39 -0.46
CA LEU A 37 -10.00 -7.54 -0.31
C LEU A 37 -9.27 -7.85 -1.62
N GLU A 38 -10.00 -7.88 -2.74
CA GLU A 38 -9.41 -8.12 -4.05
C GLU A 38 -8.41 -7.02 -4.45
N ALA A 39 -8.76 -5.75 -4.23
CA ALA A 39 -7.87 -4.63 -4.50
C ALA A 39 -6.58 -4.69 -3.67
N VAL A 40 -6.70 -4.98 -2.37
CA VAL A 40 -5.56 -5.13 -1.46
C VAL A 40 -4.68 -6.30 -1.88
N GLN A 41 -5.28 -7.44 -2.23
CA GLN A 41 -4.56 -8.63 -2.66
C GLN A 41 -3.75 -8.37 -3.93
N ARG A 42 -4.34 -7.68 -4.93
CA ARG A 42 -3.61 -7.26 -6.14
C ARG A 42 -2.43 -6.35 -5.84
N VAL A 43 -2.58 -5.41 -4.90
CA VAL A 43 -1.47 -4.52 -4.48
C VAL A 43 -0.35 -5.32 -3.82
N ILE A 44 -0.69 -6.27 -2.95
CA ILE A 44 0.29 -7.14 -2.29
C ILE A 44 1.02 -8.00 -3.32
N GLU A 45 0.30 -8.65 -4.23
CA GLU A 45 0.88 -9.46 -5.30
C GLU A 45 1.82 -8.63 -6.20
N GLN A 46 1.44 -7.39 -6.52
CA GLN A 46 2.31 -6.48 -7.26
C GLN A 46 3.57 -6.13 -6.47
N GLN A 47 3.49 -5.91 -5.16
CA GLN A 47 4.67 -5.63 -4.33
C GLN A 47 5.59 -6.85 -4.19
N ILE A 48 5.04 -8.06 -4.08
CA ILE A 48 5.80 -9.30 -3.97
C ILE A 48 6.48 -9.66 -5.30
N ASN A 49 5.76 -9.50 -6.41
CA ASN A 49 6.26 -9.86 -7.75
C ASN A 49 7.06 -8.74 -8.42
N SER A 50 7.11 -7.55 -7.82
CA SER A 50 8.01 -6.50 -8.28
C SER A 50 9.45 -6.96 -8.05
N PRO A 51 10.35 -6.84 -9.05
CA PRO A 51 11.77 -7.08 -8.81
C PRO A 51 12.21 -6.21 -7.64
N PRO A 52 13.05 -6.73 -6.71
CA PRO A 52 13.48 -5.95 -5.56
C PRO A 52 14.05 -4.63 -6.08
N LYS A 53 13.44 -3.51 -5.68
CA LYS A 53 13.95 -2.18 -6.01
C LYS A 53 15.40 -2.12 -5.53
N VAL A 54 16.35 -2.30 -6.45
CA VAL A 54 17.77 -2.24 -6.14
C VAL A 54 18.02 -0.80 -5.72
N SER A 55 18.11 -0.60 -4.41
CA SER A 55 18.32 0.74 -3.87
C SER A 55 19.71 1.18 -4.31
N PRO A 56 19.83 2.34 -4.98
CA PRO A 56 21.10 2.76 -5.52
C PRO A 56 22.14 2.96 -4.40
N LEU A 57 23.38 2.67 -4.74
CA LEU A 57 24.53 2.84 -3.86
C LEU A 57 25.23 4.16 -4.16
N LEU A 58 25.12 5.08 -3.22
CA LEU A 58 25.67 6.43 -3.33
C LEU A 58 27.13 6.45 -2.90
N ASN A 59 27.93 7.29 -3.53
CA ASN A 59 29.27 7.65 -3.04
C ASN A 59 29.19 8.82 -2.04
N ARG A 60 30.30 9.15 -1.38
CA ARG A 60 30.35 10.24 -0.39
C ARG A 60 29.84 11.59 -0.91
N LYS A 61 30.22 11.96 -2.13
CA LYS A 61 29.80 13.23 -2.76
C LYS A 61 28.27 13.27 -2.92
N GLN A 62 27.69 12.19 -3.43
CA GLN A 62 26.25 12.06 -3.61
C GLN A 62 25.49 12.08 -2.27
N VAL A 63 26.05 11.49 -1.21
CA VAL A 63 25.44 11.55 0.13
C VAL A 63 25.48 12.98 0.69
N CYS A 64 26.59 13.68 0.54
CA CYS A 64 26.71 15.08 0.92
C CYS A 64 25.71 15.97 0.17
N GLU A 65 25.54 15.76 -1.14
CA GLU A 65 24.55 16.46 -1.95
C GLU A 65 23.12 16.13 -1.52
N LEU A 66 22.80 14.85 -1.29
CA LEU A 66 21.46 14.39 -0.89
C LEU A 66 21.04 14.97 0.46
N LEU A 67 21.95 14.97 1.43
CA LEU A 67 21.69 15.45 2.79
C LEU A 67 21.95 16.94 2.97
N ASN A 68 22.49 17.61 1.94
CA ASN A 68 23.00 18.98 2.00
C ASN A 68 23.96 19.20 3.19
N ILE A 69 24.93 18.30 3.36
CA ILE A 69 25.95 18.34 4.42
C ILE A 69 27.36 18.39 3.84
N THR A 70 28.29 18.86 4.66
CA THR A 70 29.71 18.84 4.31
C THR A 70 30.33 17.47 4.54
N LEU A 71 31.47 17.20 3.89
CA LEU A 71 32.22 15.95 4.05
C LEU A 71 32.68 15.71 5.51
N PRO A 72 33.17 16.70 6.28
CA PRO A 72 33.45 16.54 7.70
C PRO A 72 32.23 16.09 8.52
N THR A 73 31.04 16.63 8.20
CA THR A 73 29.80 16.21 8.84
C THR A 73 29.49 14.76 8.52
N LEU A 74 29.67 14.31 7.27
CA LEU A 74 29.49 12.92 6.89
C LEU A 74 30.45 11.99 7.68
N TYR A 75 31.72 12.36 7.82
CA TYR A 75 32.67 11.59 8.64
C TYR A 75 32.25 11.50 10.10
N LYS A 76 31.70 12.58 10.67
CA LYS A 76 31.15 12.56 12.03
C LYS A 76 29.97 11.60 12.14
N LEU A 77 29.06 11.60 11.17
CA LEU A 77 27.93 10.65 11.14
C LEU A 77 28.40 9.19 11.00
N GLU A 78 29.52 8.96 10.32
CA GLU A 78 30.16 7.65 10.25
C GLU A 78 30.79 7.24 11.58
N SER A 79 31.54 8.14 12.24
CA SER A 79 32.17 7.85 13.54
C SER A 79 31.13 7.62 14.64
N ASP A 80 30.02 8.37 14.59
CA ASP A 80 28.91 8.26 15.52
C ASP A 80 28.04 7.01 15.23
N GLY A 81 28.33 6.28 14.15
CA GLY A 81 27.65 5.04 13.76
C GLY A 81 26.23 5.23 13.20
N ILE A 82 25.83 6.49 12.96
CA ILE A 82 24.53 6.87 12.40
C ILE A 82 24.45 6.43 10.94
N LEU A 83 25.47 6.74 10.15
CA LEU A 83 25.60 6.28 8.77
C LEU A 83 26.70 5.22 8.68
N LYS A 84 26.38 4.07 8.06
CA LYS A 84 27.33 2.96 7.91
C LYS A 84 27.63 2.72 6.44
N PRO A 85 28.87 2.96 5.99
CA PRO A 85 29.25 2.65 4.62
C PRO A 85 29.43 1.14 4.41
N ILE A 86 29.23 0.73 3.17
CA ILE A 86 29.52 -0.59 2.62
C ILE A 86 30.78 -0.44 1.78
N ILE A 87 31.80 -1.27 2.03
CA ILE A 87 33.04 -1.26 1.24
C ILE A 87 32.89 -2.23 0.08
N LEU A 88 32.92 -1.71 -1.15
CA LEU A 88 32.87 -2.50 -2.39
C LEU A 88 34.10 -2.19 -3.22
N GLY A 89 35.00 -3.17 -3.39
CA GLY A 89 36.23 -3.00 -4.17
C GLY A 89 37.11 -1.84 -3.68
N GLY A 90 37.18 -1.62 -2.37
CA GLY A 90 37.93 -0.51 -1.76
C GLY A 90 37.22 0.85 -1.78
N SER A 91 36.05 0.95 -2.42
CA SER A 91 35.25 2.18 -2.43
C SER A 91 34.15 2.15 -1.36
N TYR A 92 34.00 3.25 -0.65
CA TYR A 92 32.91 3.44 0.31
C TYR A 92 31.60 3.79 -0.41
N ARG A 93 30.54 3.05 -0.10
CA ARG A 93 29.20 3.20 -0.68
C ARG A 93 28.12 3.23 0.39
N TYR A 94 27.03 3.94 0.15
CA TYR A 94 25.93 4.08 1.10
C TYR A 94 24.64 3.66 0.42
N SER A 95 23.83 2.85 1.09
CA SER A 95 22.51 2.52 0.60
C SER A 95 21.61 3.74 0.71
N GLN A 96 21.08 4.21 -0.41
CA GLN A 96 20.13 5.34 -0.40
C GLN A 96 18.93 5.04 0.50
N LYS A 97 18.38 3.82 0.44
CA LYS A 97 17.28 3.39 1.31
C LYS A 97 17.59 3.54 2.80
N LYS A 98 18.79 3.12 3.23
CA LYS A 98 19.19 3.29 4.64
C LYS A 98 19.31 4.74 5.06
N ILE A 99 19.73 5.62 4.14
CA ILE A 99 19.79 7.06 4.40
C ILE A 99 18.36 7.61 4.56
N GLU A 100 17.46 7.25 3.65
CA GLU A 100 16.03 7.62 3.73
C GLU A 100 15.38 7.11 5.03
N ASP A 101 15.67 5.87 5.43
CA ASP A 101 15.16 5.28 6.69
C ASP A 101 15.63 6.03 7.95
N ILE A 102 16.78 6.72 7.89
CA ILE A 102 17.31 7.53 9.00
C ILE A 102 16.63 8.90 9.03
N ILE A 103 16.36 9.50 7.86
CA ILE A 103 15.71 10.83 7.76
C ILE A 103 14.23 10.73 8.15
N ASN A 104 13.55 9.66 7.74
CA ASN A 104 12.11 9.47 7.91
C ASN A 104 11.75 8.82 9.26
N LYS A 105 12.71 8.68 10.17
CA LYS A 105 12.53 8.13 11.51
C LYS A 105 12.11 9.21 12.50
#